data_AF-A0A3B8ZGK9-F1
#
_entry.id   AF-A0A3B8ZGK9-F1
#
_cell.length_a   1.000
_cell.length_b   1.000
_cell.length_c   1.000
_cell.angle_alpha   90.00
_cell.angle_beta   90.00
_cell.angle_gamma   90.00
#
_symmetry.space_group_name_H-M   'P 1'
#
loop_
_entity.id
_entity.type
_entity.pdbx_description
1 polymer ?
#
loop_
_entity_poly.entity_id
_entity_poly.type
_entity_poly.pdbx_seq_one_letter_code
_entity_poly.pdbx_strand_id
1 'polypeptide(L)' 'TMAEYFRDTTGTDTLLFVDNIFRFSQAGSEVSALLGRMPSAVGYQPTLATEMGALQERITSTKKGAITSVQAVY' A
#
# COMPACT_ATOMS: atom_id res chain seq x y z
N THR A 1 6.79 -5.26 -8.48
CA THR A 1 7.17 -3.82 -8.45
C THR A 1 8.65 -3.67 -8.09
N MET A 2 9.27 -2.50 -8.25
CA MET A 2 10.73 -2.32 -8.09
C MET A 2 11.30 -2.82 -6.75
N ALA A 3 10.68 -2.47 -5.61
CA ALA A 3 11.16 -2.93 -4.30
C ALA A 3 11.06 -4.45 -4.12
N GLU A 4 9.99 -5.07 -4.63
CA GLU A 4 9.86 -6.54 -4.62
C GLU A 4 10.86 -7.21 -5.56
N TYR A 5 11.22 -6.57 -6.68
CA TYR A 5 12.26 -7.10 -7.55
C TYR A 5 13.62 -7.16 -6.83
N PHE A 6 13.97 -6.10 -6.09
CA PHE A 6 15.19 -6.08 -5.28
C PHE A 6 15.14 -7.10 -4.13
N ARG A 7 13.99 -7.28 -3.49
CA ARG A 7 13.81 -8.30 -2.46
C ARG A 7 13.90 -9.73 -3.03
N ASP A 8 13.21 -10.03 -4.12
CA ASP A 8 12.95 -11.40 -4.58
C ASP A 8 13.95 -11.91 -5.62
N THR A 9 14.53 -11.01 -6.42
CA THR A 9 15.43 -11.34 -7.53
C THR A 9 16.88 -11.11 -7.15
N THR A 10 17.21 -9.94 -6.58
CA THR A 10 18.59 -9.65 -6.15
C THR A 10 18.87 -10.10 -4.72
N GLY A 11 17.84 -10.39 -3.94
CA GLY A 11 17.98 -10.92 -2.57
C GLY A 11 18.52 -9.88 -1.58
N THR A 12 18.27 -8.60 -1.84
CA THR A 12 18.83 -7.49 -1.07
C THR A 12 17.79 -6.84 -0.17
N ASP A 13 18.23 -6.41 1.01
CA ASP A 13 17.40 -5.62 1.90
C ASP A 13 17.16 -4.23 1.32
N THR A 14 15.90 -3.91 1.10
CA THR A 14 15.44 -2.74 0.36
C THR A 14 14.72 -1.78 1.30
N LEU A 15 15.16 -0.53 1.32
CA LEU A 15 14.49 0.54 2.07
C LEU A 15 13.47 1.24 1.15
N LEU A 16 12.21 1.28 1.58
CA LEU A 16 11.10 1.89 0.84
C LEU A 16 10.57 3.11 1.60
N PHE A 17 10.60 4.28 0.98
CA PHE A 17 9.99 5.49 1.54
C PHE A 17 8.66 5.76 0.86
N VAL A 18 7.58 5.80 1.64
CA VAL A 18 6.24 6.13 1.15
C VAL A 18 5.78 7.43 1.77
N ASP A 19 5.71 8.49 0.98
CA ASP A 19 5.19 9.78 1.40
C ASP A 19 4.07 10.20 0.42
N ASN A 20 2.78 10.14 0.75
CA ASN A 20 2.15 9.79 2.04
C ASN A 20 1.12 8.67 1.85
N ILE A 21 1.10 7.68 2.73
CA ILE A 21 0.21 6.51 2.60
C ILE A 21 -1.28 6.90 2.69
N PHE A 22 -1.62 7.99 3.36
CA PHE A 22 -2.99 8.50 3.41
C PHE A 22 -3.51 8.93 2.04
N ARG A 23 -2.63 9.44 1.17
CA ARG A 23 -3.01 9.85 -0.20
C ARG A 23 -3.46 8.67 -1.05
N PHE A 24 -2.96 7.47 -0.76
CA PHE A 24 -3.45 6.24 -1.40
C PHE A 24 -4.91 5.96 -1.05
N SER A 25 -5.28 6.07 0.23
CA SER A 25 -6.67 5.90 0.70
C SER A 25 -7.62 6.98 0.13
N GLN A 26 -7.16 8.24 0.11
CA GLN A 26 -7.94 9.35 -0.42
C GLN A 26 -8.22 9.16 -1.92
N ALA A 27 -7.19 8.87 -2.72
CA ALA A 27 -7.35 8.64 -4.14
C ALA A 27 -8.26 7.43 -4.42
N GLY A 28 -8.15 6.37 -3.64
CA GLY A 28 -9.08 5.22 -3.72
C GLY A 28 -10.54 5.65 -3.49
N SER A 29 -10.78 6.51 -2.49
CA SER A 29 -12.12 7.03 -2.20
C SER A 29 -12.68 7.89 -3.34
N GLU A 30 -11.84 8.73 -3.97
CA GLU A 30 -12.22 9.53 -5.15
C GLU A 30 -12.58 8.65 -6.35
N VAL A 31 -11.78 7.61 -6.63
CA VAL A 31 -12.05 6.66 -7.71
C VAL A 31 -13.28 5.79 -7.41
N SER A 32 -13.45 5.34 -6.18
CA SER A 32 -14.61 4.55 -5.74
C SER A 32 -15.92 5.33 -5.91
N ALA A 33 -15.91 6.63 -5.64
CA ALA A 33 -17.05 7.51 -5.87
C ALA A 33 -17.39 7.65 -7.36
N LEU A 34 -16.37 7.81 -8.23
CA LEU A 34 -16.55 7.85 -9.68
C LEU A 34 -17.10 6.53 -10.26
N LEU A 35 -16.75 5.39 -9.66
CA LEU A 35 -17.23 4.06 -10.04
C LEU A 35 -18.63 3.72 -9.50
N GLY A 36 -19.31 4.66 -8.82
CA GLY A 36 -20.67 4.49 -8.31
C GLY A 36 -20.80 3.49 -7.16
N ARG A 37 -19.70 3.18 -6.46
CA ARG A 37 -19.75 2.32 -5.27
C ARG A 37 -20.33 3.12 -4.11
N MET A 38 -21.22 2.51 -3.33
CA MET A 38 -21.72 3.16 -2.11
C MET A 38 -20.55 3.46 -1.14
N PRO A 39 -20.42 4.71 -0.67
CA PRO A 39 -19.39 5.06 0.29
C PRO A 39 -19.62 4.35 1.62
N SER A 40 -18.54 3.96 2.28
CA SER A 40 -18.54 3.39 3.62
C SER A 40 -18.46 4.52 4.67
N ALA A 41 -18.22 4.15 5.93
CA ALA A 41 -18.08 5.08 7.04
C ALA A 41 -17.09 6.22 6.71
N VAL A 42 -17.49 7.46 7.02
CA VAL A 42 -16.69 8.68 6.86
C VAL A 42 -16.31 9.00 5.39
N GLY A 43 -16.95 8.37 4.40
CA GLY A 43 -16.71 8.64 2.98
C GLY A 43 -15.57 7.83 2.35
N TYR A 44 -15.00 6.87 3.09
CA TYR A 44 -14.01 5.96 2.55
C TYR A 44 -14.65 4.92 1.63
N GLN A 45 -13.85 4.40 0.71
CA GLN A 45 -14.22 3.22 -0.07
C GLN A 45 -14.45 1.98 0.84
N PRO A 46 -15.45 1.13 0.56
CA PRO A 46 -15.72 -0.08 1.35
C PRO A 46 -14.58 -1.11 1.28
N THR A 47 -13.73 -1.03 0.26
CA THR A 47 -12.59 -1.94 0.04
C THR A 47 -11.29 -1.47 0.72
N LEU A 48 -11.32 -0.36 1.47
CA LEU A 48 -10.11 0.27 2.02
C LEU A 48 -9.26 -0.70 2.86
N ALA A 49 -9.90 -1.45 3.76
CA ALA A 49 -9.18 -2.38 4.64
C ALA A 49 -8.47 -3.48 3.84
N THR A 50 -9.14 -4.03 2.82
CA THR A 50 -8.59 -5.09 1.97
C THR A 50 -7.47 -4.57 1.08
N GLU A 51 -7.62 -3.38 0.48
CA GLU A 51 -6.60 -2.78 -0.37
C GLU A 51 -5.36 -2.35 0.42
N MET A 52 -5.56 -1.76 1.61
CA MET A 52 -4.47 -1.44 2.52
C MET A 52 -3.76 -2.71 3.00
N GLY A 53 -4.51 -3.75 3.36
CA GLY A 53 -3.94 -5.05 3.74
C GLY A 53 -3.09 -5.64 2.62
N ALA A 54 -3.62 -5.71 1.40
CA ALA A 54 -2.88 -6.23 0.25
C ALA A 54 -1.60 -5.44 -0.06
N LEU A 55 -1.59 -4.12 0.17
CA LEU A 55 -0.39 -3.31 0.00
C LEU A 55 0.63 -3.56 1.12
N GLN A 56 0.20 -3.50 2.38
CA GLN A 56 1.09 -3.63 3.54
C GLN A 56 1.66 -5.04 3.67
N GLU A 57 0.89 -6.08 3.36
CA GLU A 57 1.37 -7.48 3.40
C GLU A 57 2.49 -7.75 2.39
N ARG A 58 2.56 -6.98 1.30
CA ARG A 58 3.65 -7.07 0.33
C ARG A 58 4.94 -6.43 0.83
N ILE A 59 4.84 -5.48 1.76
CA ILE A 59 5.96 -4.83 2.44
C ILE A 59 6.33 -5.68 3.65
N THR A 60 7.05 -6.77 3.38
CA THR A 60 7.44 -7.72 4.41
C THR A 60 8.81 -8.33 4.15
N SER A 61 9.37 -8.92 5.20
CA SER A 61 10.59 -9.71 5.14
C SER A 61 10.29 -11.12 4.66
N THR A 62 11.10 -11.59 3.70
CA THR A 62 11.03 -12.96 3.18
C THR A 62 12.33 -13.69 3.44
N LYS A 63 12.40 -14.98 3.08
CA LYS A 63 13.65 -15.76 3.16
C LYS A 63 14.74 -15.27 2.20
N LYS A 64 14.39 -14.48 1.18
CA LYS A 64 15.33 -14.00 0.15
C LYS A 64 15.89 -12.61 0.45
N GLY A 65 15.18 -11.82 1.24
CA GLY A 65 15.54 -10.44 1.58
C GLY A 65 14.37 -9.73 2.25
N ALA A 66 14.59 -8.51 2.71
CA ALA A 66 13.58 -7.69 3.37
C ALA A 66 13.20 -6.43 2.60
N ILE A 67 11.94 -5.98 2.80
CA ILE A 67 11.55 -4.60 2.50
C ILE A 67 11.26 -3.93 3.83
N THR A 68 12.05 -2.93 4.19
CA THR A 68 11.77 -2.06 5.33
C THR A 68 11.15 -0.78 4.81
N SER A 69 9.94 -0.43 5.23
CA SER A 69 9.32 0.81 4.80
C SER A 69 9.24 1.86 5.89
N VAL A 70 9.52 3.11 5.53
CA VAL A 70 9.17 4.30 6.32
C VAL A 70 8.04 5.01 5.61
N GLN A 71 6.89 5.13 6.27
CA GLN A 71 5.68 5.67 5.65
C GLN A 71 5.19 6.88 6.44
N ALA A 72 5.01 8.02 5.76
CA ALA A 72 4.32 9.16 6.35
C ALA A 72 2.81 8.87 6.38
N VAL A 73 2.18 9.11 7.54
CA VAL A 73 0.74 9.03 7.75
C VAL A 73 0.27 10.42 8.15
N TYR A 74 -0.71 10.96 7.41
CA TYR A 74 -1.41 12.19 7.77
C TYR A 74 -2.73 11.84 8.46
#